data_AF-A0A286BYS0-F1
#
_entry.id   AF-A0A286BYS0-F1
#
_cell.length_a   1.000
_cell.length_b   1.000
_cell.length_c   1.000
_cell.angle_alpha   90.00
_cell.angle_beta   90.00
_cell.angle_gamma   90.00
#
_symmetry.space_group_name_H-M   'P 1'
#
loop_
_entity.id
_entity.type
_entity.pdbx_description
1 polymer ?
#
loop_
_entity_poly.entity_id
_entity_poly.type
_entity_poly.pdbx_seq_one_letter_code
_entity_poly.pdbx_strand_id
1 'polypeptide(L)'
;MSLTTLWISLRALHFMALLLLAGSAFYTALLAPLRYRSLLAQHLGLILASSAVLSLLSSVLMLATQTGLMSGDWRNISDPDTWQAVLQTRFGVVWRWEIGFALLSALSLLLKGTLRQKMLLLSSLLQLIALAGVGHAAMRDSWTGVLQQANHALHLIAAAFWAGGLVPLLLLMRDARHTAFRRDAIRCMMRFSRYGHLAVALALLTGIMNSLLIAGSPLNWQATLWSKLLIVKVLLVMLMVLIALVNRYLLVPRFRLATSDASPLFIRLTQLELLLAMGVIGLVSVFATLSPA
;
A
#
# COMPACT_ATOMS: atom_id res chain seq x y z
N MET A 1 -9.46 22.19 11.08
CA MET A 1 -8.45 21.69 10.12
C MET A 1 -8.84 22.18 8.74
N SER A 2 -7.89 22.59 7.88
CA SER A 2 -8.22 22.93 6.49
C SER A 2 -8.66 21.69 5.72
N LEU A 3 -9.50 21.84 4.69
CA LEU A 3 -9.89 20.73 3.80
C LEU A 3 -8.67 20.06 3.14
N THR A 4 -7.63 20.84 2.82
CA THR A 4 -6.38 20.33 2.26
C THR A 4 -5.64 19.42 3.25
N THR A 5 -5.53 19.84 4.51
CA THR A 5 -4.89 19.00 5.56
C THR A 5 -5.69 17.74 5.83
N LEU A 6 -7.03 17.82 5.79
CA LEU A 6 -7.91 16.67 5.93
C LEU A 6 -7.71 15.69 4.76
N TRP A 7 -7.67 16.19 3.53
CA TRP A 7 -7.42 15.40 2.33
C TRP A 7 -6.08 14.65 2.39
N ILE A 8 -5.00 15.34 2.76
CA ILE A 8 -3.66 14.72 2.91
C ILE A 8 -3.68 13.62 3.97
N SER A 9 -4.30 13.88 5.12
CA SER A 9 -4.40 12.93 6.23
C SER A 9 -5.22 11.69 5.84
N LEU A 10 -6.37 11.89 5.21
CA LEU A 10 -7.23 10.82 4.73
C LEU A 10 -6.56 10.00 3.64
N ARG A 11 -5.84 10.65 2.72
CA ARG A 11 -5.05 9.98 1.69
C ARG A 11 -3.98 9.08 2.32
N ALA A 12 -3.22 9.59 3.29
CA ALA A 12 -2.21 8.78 3.99
C ALA A 12 -2.85 7.59 4.71
N LEU A 13 -3.96 7.80 5.43
CA LEU A 13 -4.71 6.74 6.09
C LEU A 13 -5.22 5.68 5.10
N HIS A 14 -5.81 6.11 4.00
CA HIS A 14 -6.36 5.24 2.96
C HIS A 14 -5.27 4.36 2.33
N PHE A 15 -4.15 4.95 1.90
CA PHE A 15 -3.01 4.18 1.39
C PHE A 15 -2.46 3.22 2.45
N MET A 16 -2.32 3.65 3.70
CA MET A 16 -1.82 2.78 4.78
C MET A 16 -2.73 1.56 4.98
N ALA A 17 -4.04 1.80 5.09
CA ALA A 17 -5.04 0.76 5.27
C ALA A 17 -5.07 -0.20 4.07
N LEU A 18 -5.08 0.33 2.85
CA LEU A 18 -5.16 -0.50 1.64
C LEU A 18 -3.89 -1.34 1.41
N LEU A 19 -2.70 -0.75 1.58
CA LEU A 19 -1.44 -1.48 1.45
C LEU A 19 -1.35 -2.58 2.52
N LEU A 20 -1.74 -2.29 3.76
CA LEU A 20 -1.78 -3.27 4.84
C LEU A 20 -2.80 -4.38 4.59
N LEU A 21 -3.98 -4.04 4.05
CA LEU A 21 -5.01 -5.00 3.66
C LEU A 21 -4.50 -5.95 2.59
N ALA A 22 -4.00 -5.42 1.48
CA ALA A 22 -3.48 -6.20 0.36
C ALA A 22 -2.27 -7.05 0.79
N GLY A 23 -1.30 -6.44 1.48
CA GLY A 23 -0.13 -7.12 2.03
C GLY A 23 -0.52 -8.30 2.93
N SER A 24 -1.44 -8.09 3.88
CA SER A 24 -1.95 -9.16 4.75
C SER A 24 -2.74 -10.23 3.99
N ALA A 25 -3.53 -9.83 2.99
CA ALA A 25 -4.32 -10.75 2.18
C ALA A 25 -3.42 -11.65 1.29
N PHE A 26 -2.26 -11.16 0.81
CA PHE A 26 -1.27 -12.00 0.13
C PHE A 26 -0.83 -13.19 1.01
N TYR A 27 -0.61 -12.95 2.31
CA TYR A 27 -0.22 -14.00 3.24
C TYR A 27 -1.30 -15.06 3.39
N THR A 28 -2.53 -14.64 3.69
CA THR A 28 -3.63 -15.57 3.96
C THR A 28 -4.15 -16.23 2.70
N ALA A 29 -4.15 -15.57 1.54
CA ALA A 29 -4.71 -16.10 0.30
C ALA A 29 -3.71 -16.86 -0.58
N LEU A 30 -2.39 -16.60 -0.48
CA LEU A 30 -1.39 -17.19 -1.37
C LEU A 30 -0.17 -17.78 -0.65
N LEU A 31 0.42 -17.10 0.35
CA LEU A 31 1.73 -17.50 0.89
C LEU A 31 1.65 -18.59 1.98
N ALA A 32 0.63 -18.56 2.85
CA ALA A 32 0.53 -19.48 3.99
C ALA A 32 0.32 -20.95 3.56
N PRO A 33 1.03 -21.92 4.17
CA PRO A 33 0.74 -23.35 4.02
C PRO A 33 -0.70 -23.69 4.46
N LEU A 34 -1.32 -24.70 3.84
CA LEU A 34 -2.74 -25.05 4.07
C LEU A 34 -3.07 -25.29 5.56
N ARG A 35 -2.19 -26.00 6.28
CA ARG A 35 -2.38 -26.32 7.71
C ARG A 35 -2.30 -25.10 8.63
N TYR A 36 -1.60 -24.05 8.20
CA TYR A 36 -1.32 -22.85 9.00
C TYR A 36 -2.16 -21.64 8.57
N ARG A 37 -2.78 -21.70 7.38
CA ARG A 37 -3.58 -20.62 6.80
C ARG A 37 -4.73 -20.17 7.70
N SER A 38 -5.45 -21.10 8.35
CA SER A 38 -6.57 -20.75 9.24
C SER A 38 -6.10 -19.99 10.47
N LEU A 39 -5.03 -20.47 11.12
CA LEU A 39 -4.42 -19.83 12.28
C LEU A 39 -3.89 -18.43 11.92
N LEU A 40 -3.15 -18.31 10.82
CA LEU A 40 -2.64 -17.00 10.37
C LEU A 40 -3.78 -16.03 10.04
N ALA A 41 -4.87 -16.51 9.44
CA ALA A 41 -6.05 -15.70 9.16
C ALA A 41 -6.77 -15.23 10.44
N GLN A 42 -6.72 -16.00 11.52
CA GLN A 42 -7.22 -15.57 12.84
C GLN A 42 -6.31 -14.50 13.44
N HIS A 43 -4.99 -14.71 13.44
CA HIS A 43 -4.01 -13.72 13.94
C HIS A 43 -4.07 -12.39 13.18
N LEU A 44 -4.27 -12.44 11.86
CA LEU A 44 -4.44 -11.27 11.01
C LEU A 44 -5.89 -10.75 10.97
N GLY A 45 -6.83 -11.39 11.66
CA GLY A 45 -8.26 -11.11 11.52
C GLY A 45 -8.62 -9.66 11.83
N LEU A 46 -8.08 -9.11 12.93
CA LEU A 46 -8.29 -7.71 13.31
C LEU A 46 -7.63 -6.75 12.31
N ILE A 47 -6.42 -7.05 11.83
CA ILE A 47 -5.71 -6.23 10.85
C ILE A 47 -6.49 -6.18 9.54
N LEU A 48 -6.92 -7.33 9.02
CA LEU A 48 -7.71 -7.42 7.80
C LEU A 48 -9.05 -6.69 7.94
N ALA A 49 -9.75 -6.89 9.06
CA ALA A 49 -11.05 -6.25 9.29
C ALA A 49 -10.93 -4.73 9.44
N SER A 50 -10.03 -4.27 10.32
CA SER A 50 -9.79 -2.83 10.52
C SER A 50 -9.31 -2.16 9.24
N SER A 51 -8.40 -2.77 8.49
CA SER A 51 -7.91 -2.21 7.23
C SER A 51 -8.99 -2.14 6.15
N ALA A 52 -9.86 -3.15 6.04
CA ALA A 52 -11.00 -3.11 5.11
C ALA A 52 -12.01 -2.01 5.47
N VAL A 53 -12.36 -1.90 6.76
CA VAL A 53 -13.28 -0.85 7.25
C VAL A 53 -12.65 0.54 7.09
N LEU A 54 -11.39 0.71 7.46
CA LEU A 54 -10.67 1.98 7.30
C LEU A 54 -10.53 2.36 5.83
N SER A 55 -10.30 1.41 4.91
CA SER A 55 -10.27 1.69 3.47
C SER A 55 -11.61 2.24 2.98
N LEU A 56 -12.73 1.63 3.39
CA LEU A 56 -14.08 2.09 3.05
C LEU A 56 -14.42 3.45 3.65
N LEU A 57 -14.17 3.64 4.95
CA LEU A 57 -14.47 4.91 5.62
C LEU A 57 -13.62 6.04 5.03
N SER A 58 -12.31 5.80 4.85
CA SER A 58 -11.42 6.80 4.26
C SER A 58 -11.80 7.11 2.81
N SER A 59 -12.20 6.14 2.00
CA SER A 59 -12.62 6.42 0.61
C SER A 59 -13.88 7.27 0.55
N VAL A 60 -14.89 7.00 1.37
CA VAL A 60 -16.10 7.84 1.46
C VAL A 60 -15.76 9.26 1.95
N LEU A 61 -14.96 9.39 3.01
CA LEU A 61 -14.56 10.69 3.54
C LEU A 61 -13.69 11.48 2.56
N MET A 62 -12.83 10.81 1.80
CA MET A 62 -12.05 11.43 0.73
C MET A 62 -12.96 11.97 -0.35
N LEU A 63 -13.99 11.24 -0.80
CA LEU A 63 -14.95 11.75 -1.78
C LEU A 63 -15.61 13.04 -1.27
N ALA A 64 -16.13 13.03 -0.04
CA ALA A 64 -16.75 14.21 0.58
C ALA A 64 -15.77 15.39 0.68
N THR A 65 -14.52 15.12 1.07
CA THR A 65 -13.47 16.15 1.16
C THR A 65 -13.13 16.72 -0.20
N GLN A 66 -13.03 15.87 -1.23
CA GLN A 66 -12.78 16.29 -2.60
C GLN A 66 -13.95 17.12 -3.15
N THR A 67 -15.19 16.76 -2.84
CA THR A 67 -16.36 17.56 -3.21
C THR A 67 -16.26 18.97 -2.65
N GLY A 68 -15.93 19.13 -1.36
CA GLY A 68 -15.71 20.44 -0.74
C GLY A 68 -14.51 21.21 -1.30
N LEU A 69 -13.44 20.51 -1.74
CA LEU A 69 -12.29 21.15 -2.38
C LEU A 69 -12.61 21.65 -3.79
N MET A 70 -13.37 20.87 -4.57
CA MET A 70 -13.74 21.22 -5.95
C MET A 70 -14.82 22.30 -6.00
N SER A 71 -15.70 22.37 -5.00
CA SER A 71 -16.71 23.42 -4.88
C SER A 71 -16.16 24.75 -4.33
N GLY A 72 -14.94 24.76 -3.80
CA GLY A 72 -14.30 25.94 -3.19
C GLY A 72 -14.82 26.30 -1.79
N ASP A 73 -15.94 25.72 -1.34
CA ASP A 73 -16.51 25.91 0.00
C ASP A 73 -17.13 24.58 0.51
N TRP A 74 -16.80 24.22 1.76
CA TRP A 74 -17.34 23.04 2.43
C TRP A 74 -18.86 23.10 2.64
N ARG A 75 -19.43 24.31 2.67
CA ARG A 75 -20.89 24.50 2.80
C ARG A 75 -21.65 23.92 1.60
N ASN A 76 -21.02 23.84 0.44
CA ASN A 76 -21.64 23.29 -0.78
C ASN A 76 -21.78 21.75 -0.73
N ILE A 77 -21.28 21.08 0.31
CA ILE A 77 -21.49 19.64 0.50
C ILE A 77 -22.97 19.30 0.75
N SER A 78 -23.78 20.26 1.23
CA SER A 78 -25.23 20.06 1.39
C SER A 78 -26.02 20.16 0.08
N ASP A 79 -25.39 20.63 -1.01
CA ASP A 79 -26.03 20.81 -2.30
C ASP A 79 -25.91 19.54 -3.17
N PRO A 80 -27.04 18.91 -3.56
CA PRO A 80 -27.03 17.72 -4.43
C PRO A 80 -26.37 17.95 -5.81
N ASP A 81 -26.48 19.15 -6.38
CA ASP A 81 -25.95 19.45 -7.72
C ASP A 81 -24.42 19.42 -7.72
N THR A 82 -23.81 19.91 -6.63
CA THR A 82 -22.36 19.82 -6.40
C THR A 82 -21.87 18.36 -6.39
N TRP A 83 -22.60 17.45 -5.74
CA TRP A 83 -22.26 16.02 -5.76
C TRP A 83 -22.39 15.41 -7.15
N GLN A 84 -23.46 15.75 -7.88
CA GLN A 84 -23.67 15.26 -9.23
C GLN A 84 -22.54 15.71 -10.16
N ALA A 85 -22.14 16.98 -10.09
CA ALA A 85 -21.02 17.52 -10.86
C ALA A 85 -19.71 16.76 -10.56
N VAL A 86 -19.38 16.56 -9.29
CA VAL A 86 -18.15 15.84 -8.88
C VAL A 86 -18.17 14.39 -9.34
N LEU A 87 -19.31 13.69 -9.24
CA LEU A 87 -19.46 12.29 -9.66
C LEU A 87 -19.36 12.10 -11.18
N GLN A 88 -19.68 13.13 -11.96
CA GLN A 88 -19.51 13.15 -13.42
C GLN A 88 -18.07 13.42 -13.85
N THR A 89 -17.24 14.00 -12.98
CA THR A 89 -15.81 14.16 -13.28
C THR A 89 -15.12 12.80 -13.37
N ARG A 90 -13.97 12.78 -14.05
CA ARG A 90 -13.15 11.58 -14.11
C ARG A 90 -12.75 11.05 -12.73
N PHE A 91 -12.44 11.94 -11.79
CA PHE A 91 -12.18 11.55 -10.41
C PHE A 91 -13.38 10.79 -9.84
N GLY A 92 -14.59 11.37 -9.94
CA GLY A 92 -15.82 10.76 -9.46
C GLY A 92 -16.14 9.41 -10.10
N VAL A 93 -15.88 9.24 -11.40
CA VAL A 93 -16.03 7.95 -12.11
C VAL A 93 -15.13 6.88 -11.49
N VAL A 94 -13.85 7.16 -11.31
CA VAL A 94 -12.89 6.19 -10.74
C VAL A 94 -13.19 5.94 -9.26
N TRP A 95 -13.55 6.98 -8.51
CA TRP A 95 -13.79 6.88 -7.08
C TRP A 95 -15.05 6.08 -6.72
N ARG A 96 -16.04 6.04 -7.62
CA ARG A 96 -17.19 5.11 -7.49
C ARG A 96 -16.74 3.65 -7.47
N TRP A 97 -15.81 3.28 -8.36
CA TRP A 97 -15.22 1.95 -8.36
C TRP A 97 -14.39 1.69 -7.11
N GLU A 98 -13.60 2.68 -6.66
CA GLU A 98 -12.83 2.59 -5.42
C GLU A 98 -13.72 2.27 -4.21
N ILE A 99 -14.81 3.02 -4.04
CA ILE A 99 -15.80 2.77 -2.97
C ILE A 99 -16.47 1.41 -3.15
N GLY A 100 -16.83 1.03 -4.37
CA GLY A 100 -17.44 -0.27 -4.67
C GLY A 100 -16.54 -1.45 -4.30
N PHE A 101 -15.25 -1.36 -4.61
CA PHE A 101 -14.27 -2.38 -4.26
C PHE A 101 -13.94 -2.37 -2.76
N ALA A 102 -13.91 -1.20 -2.10
CA ALA A 102 -13.77 -1.11 -0.65
C ALA A 102 -14.97 -1.72 0.08
N LEU A 103 -16.19 -1.51 -0.44
CA LEU A 103 -17.41 -2.15 0.07
C LEU A 103 -17.33 -3.66 -0.13
N LEU A 104 -16.86 -4.14 -1.29
CA LEU A 104 -16.60 -5.56 -1.53
C LEU A 104 -15.60 -6.14 -0.51
N SER A 105 -14.54 -5.41 -0.16
CA SER A 105 -13.61 -5.84 0.92
C SER A 105 -14.32 -5.95 2.27
N ALA A 106 -15.16 -4.96 2.64
CA ALA A 106 -15.91 -4.99 3.90
C ALA A 106 -16.92 -6.14 3.93
N LEU A 107 -17.70 -6.34 2.86
CA LEU A 107 -18.66 -7.45 2.73
C LEU A 107 -17.97 -8.82 2.73
N SER A 108 -16.74 -8.90 2.20
CA SER A 108 -15.95 -10.13 2.24
C SER A 108 -15.66 -10.61 3.67
N LEU A 109 -15.74 -9.74 4.68
CA LEU A 109 -15.58 -10.12 6.08
C LEU A 109 -16.71 -11.02 6.59
N LEU A 110 -17.90 -10.97 5.96
CA LEU A 110 -19.04 -11.85 6.25
C LEU A 110 -18.83 -13.29 5.73
N LEU A 111 -17.92 -13.45 4.77
CA LEU A 111 -17.56 -14.76 4.22
C LEU A 111 -16.66 -15.53 5.19
N LYS A 112 -16.54 -16.84 4.96
CA LYS A 112 -15.72 -17.74 5.80
C LYS A 112 -14.62 -18.43 4.99
N GLY A 113 -13.59 -18.90 5.70
CA GLY A 113 -12.55 -19.75 5.14
C GLY A 113 -11.74 -19.11 4.01
N THR A 114 -11.43 -19.91 2.99
CA THR A 114 -10.57 -19.52 1.86
C THR A 114 -11.22 -18.49 0.95
N LEU A 115 -12.55 -18.51 0.81
CA LEU A 115 -13.28 -17.57 -0.04
C LEU A 115 -13.13 -16.13 0.48
N ARG A 116 -13.29 -15.92 1.79
CA ARG A 116 -13.03 -14.62 2.43
C ARG A 116 -11.65 -14.08 2.07
N GLN A 117 -10.60 -14.90 2.22
CA GLN A 117 -9.23 -14.46 1.97
C GLN A 117 -8.98 -14.12 0.49
N LYS A 118 -9.53 -14.93 -0.43
CA LYS A 118 -9.44 -14.67 -1.87
C LYS A 118 -10.17 -13.38 -2.26
N MET A 119 -11.36 -13.14 -1.72
CA MET A 119 -12.14 -11.94 -2.01
C MET A 119 -11.50 -10.68 -1.42
N LEU A 120 -10.91 -10.76 -0.22
CA LEU A 120 -10.12 -9.65 0.34
C LEU A 120 -8.91 -9.32 -0.53
N LEU A 121 -8.18 -10.34 -1.03
CA LEU A 121 -7.07 -10.10 -1.94
C LEU A 121 -7.55 -9.50 -3.27
N LEU A 122 -8.57 -10.09 -3.88
CA LEU A 122 -9.10 -9.59 -5.16
C LEU A 122 -9.59 -8.15 -5.06
N SER A 123 -10.43 -7.85 -4.06
CA SER A 123 -10.97 -6.50 -3.86
C SER A 123 -9.92 -5.46 -3.51
N SER A 124 -8.88 -5.81 -2.74
CA SER A 124 -7.76 -4.90 -2.46
C SER A 124 -6.85 -4.67 -3.66
N LEU A 125 -6.62 -5.68 -4.51
CA LEU A 125 -5.92 -5.50 -5.78
C LEU A 125 -6.70 -4.60 -6.74
N LEU A 126 -8.02 -4.76 -6.81
CA LEU A 126 -8.89 -3.92 -7.64
C LEU A 126 -8.88 -2.44 -7.17
N GLN A 127 -8.88 -2.19 -5.86
CA GLN A 127 -8.66 -0.84 -5.29
C GLN A 127 -7.29 -0.26 -5.70
N LEU A 128 -6.20 -1.03 -5.54
CA LEU A 128 -4.86 -0.56 -5.95
C LEU A 128 -4.78 -0.23 -7.46
N ILE A 129 -5.49 -1.00 -8.30
CA ILE A 129 -5.58 -0.72 -9.74
C ILE A 129 -6.44 0.52 -10.00
N ALA A 130 -7.58 0.67 -9.33
CA ALA A 130 -8.46 1.84 -9.48
C ALA A 130 -7.76 3.14 -9.05
N LEU A 131 -6.97 3.12 -7.98
CA LEU A 131 -6.15 4.26 -7.56
C LEU A 131 -5.16 4.75 -8.64
N ALA A 132 -4.70 3.85 -9.52
CA ALA A 132 -3.86 4.25 -10.65
C ALA A 132 -4.59 5.08 -11.71
N GLY A 133 -5.92 5.00 -11.75
CA GLY A 133 -6.77 5.83 -12.60
C GLY A 133 -6.94 7.27 -12.13
N VAL A 134 -6.34 7.66 -11.00
CA VAL A 134 -6.44 9.01 -10.41
C VAL A 134 -5.09 9.74 -10.44
N GLY A 135 -5.09 11.05 -10.68
CA GLY A 135 -3.90 11.91 -10.66
C GLY A 135 -3.22 12.08 -12.03
N HIS A 136 -1.93 12.38 -12.07
CA HIS A 136 -1.21 12.67 -13.33
C HIS A 136 -1.22 11.51 -14.34
N ALA A 137 -1.31 10.26 -13.87
CA ALA A 137 -1.49 9.09 -14.72
C ALA A 137 -2.83 9.09 -15.48
N ALA A 138 -3.82 9.81 -14.93
CA ALA A 138 -5.10 9.98 -15.58
C ALA A 138 -4.98 10.98 -16.74
N MET A 139 -4.27 12.10 -16.58
CA MET A 139 -4.39 13.29 -17.43
C MET A 139 -4.07 13.13 -18.95
N ARG A 140 -3.59 11.97 -19.43
CA ARG A 140 -3.28 11.74 -20.84
C ARG A 140 -4.23 10.71 -21.45
N ASP A 141 -5.04 11.11 -22.43
CA ASP A 141 -5.93 10.22 -23.19
C ASP A 141 -5.21 9.51 -24.37
N SER A 142 -3.95 9.13 -24.16
CA SER A 142 -3.11 8.46 -25.17
C SER A 142 -2.57 7.14 -24.65
N TRP A 143 -1.96 6.33 -25.53
CA TRP A 143 -1.22 5.12 -25.15
C TRP A 143 -0.24 5.34 -24.00
N THR A 144 0.36 6.53 -23.91
CA THR A 144 1.26 6.89 -22.80
C THR A 144 0.55 6.97 -21.45
N GLY A 145 -0.72 7.40 -21.42
CA GLY A 145 -1.54 7.42 -20.20
C GLY A 145 -1.90 6.01 -19.73
N VAL A 146 -2.24 5.10 -20.63
CA VAL A 146 -2.48 3.69 -20.30
C VAL A 146 -1.23 3.04 -19.71
N LEU A 147 -0.06 3.26 -20.32
CA LEU A 147 1.21 2.77 -19.80
C LEU A 147 1.53 3.36 -18.42
N GLN A 148 1.27 4.65 -18.20
CA GLN A 148 1.49 5.29 -16.91
C GLN A 148 0.56 4.73 -15.82
N GLN A 149 -0.72 4.48 -16.14
CA GLN A 149 -1.67 3.85 -15.23
C GLN A 149 -1.26 2.42 -14.89
N ALA A 150 -0.90 1.61 -15.89
CA ALA A 150 -0.42 0.24 -15.67
C ALA A 150 0.86 0.21 -14.80
N ASN A 151 1.81 1.11 -15.09
CA ASN A 151 3.02 1.26 -14.29
C ASN A 151 2.72 1.68 -12.84
N HIS A 152 1.77 2.60 -12.64
CA HIS A 152 1.38 3.03 -11.31
C HIS A 152 0.65 1.93 -10.53
N ALA A 153 -0.26 1.19 -11.17
CA ALA A 153 -0.92 0.04 -10.56
C ALA A 153 0.09 -1.03 -10.14
N LEU A 154 1.05 -1.34 -11.02
CA LEU A 154 2.12 -2.30 -10.71
C LEU A 154 3.01 -1.81 -9.56
N HIS A 155 3.33 -0.52 -9.52
CA HIS A 155 4.06 0.10 -8.41
C HIS A 155 3.30 -0.07 -7.08
N LEU A 156 2.00 0.22 -7.06
CA LEU A 156 1.16 0.11 -5.87
C LEU A 156 1.01 -1.33 -5.38
N ILE A 157 0.82 -2.30 -6.29
CA ILE A 157 0.77 -3.73 -5.95
C ILE A 157 2.11 -4.21 -5.38
N ALA A 158 3.22 -3.81 -5.99
CA ALA A 158 4.56 -4.15 -5.51
C ALA A 158 4.85 -3.54 -4.13
N ALA A 159 4.48 -2.27 -3.92
CA ALA A 159 4.58 -1.60 -2.64
C ALA A 159 3.67 -2.23 -1.57
N ALA A 160 2.46 -2.66 -1.94
CA ALA A 160 1.53 -3.35 -1.04
C ALA A 160 2.10 -4.69 -0.57
N PHE A 161 2.65 -5.47 -1.50
CA PHE A 161 3.32 -6.72 -1.17
C PHE A 161 4.52 -6.48 -0.24
N TRP A 162 5.38 -5.52 -0.58
CA TRP A 162 6.59 -5.26 0.21
C TRP A 162 6.29 -4.61 1.57
N ALA A 163 5.79 -3.37 1.58
CA ALA A 163 5.59 -2.59 2.80
C ALA A 163 4.41 -3.13 3.63
N GLY A 164 3.28 -3.41 2.99
CA GLY A 164 2.10 -3.97 3.67
C GLY A 164 2.33 -5.38 4.21
N GLY A 165 3.27 -6.13 3.61
CA GLY A 165 3.65 -7.46 4.05
C GLY A 165 4.56 -7.49 5.30
N LEU A 166 5.16 -6.37 5.70
CA LEU A 166 6.05 -6.31 6.87
C LEU A 166 5.33 -6.58 8.20
N VAL A 167 4.06 -6.14 8.33
CA VAL A 167 3.28 -6.38 9.55
C VAL A 167 2.98 -7.88 9.77
N PRO A 168 2.43 -8.63 8.78
CA PRO A 168 2.36 -10.08 8.88
C PRO A 168 3.71 -10.77 9.12
N LEU A 169 4.80 -10.24 8.54
CA LEU A 169 6.14 -10.79 8.77
C LEU A 169 6.53 -10.73 10.26
N LEU A 170 6.29 -9.61 10.94
CA LEU A 170 6.56 -9.48 12.38
C LEU A 170 5.75 -10.48 13.21
N LEU A 171 4.49 -10.73 12.84
CA LEU A 171 3.66 -11.75 13.50
C LEU A 171 4.20 -13.16 13.25
N LEU A 172 4.65 -13.47 12.03
CA LEU A 172 5.27 -14.76 11.71
C LEU A 172 6.55 -15.00 12.49
N MET A 173 7.34 -13.95 12.77
CA MET A 173 8.53 -14.07 13.62
C MET A 173 8.17 -14.45 15.06
N ARG A 174 7.02 -13.97 15.57
CA ARG A 174 6.49 -14.39 16.88
C ARG A 174 6.03 -15.85 16.82
N ASP A 175 5.26 -16.22 15.81
CA ASP A 175 4.75 -17.59 15.63
C ASP A 175 5.89 -18.60 15.42
N ALA A 176 7.01 -18.17 14.82
CA ALA A 176 8.20 -18.99 14.63
C ALA A 176 8.90 -19.39 15.94
N ARG A 177 8.62 -18.72 17.06
CA ARG A 177 9.12 -19.10 18.39
C ARG A 177 8.32 -20.26 19.00
N HIS A 178 7.09 -20.47 18.55
CA HIS A 178 6.25 -21.55 19.04
C HIS A 178 6.52 -22.85 18.27
N THR A 179 6.96 -23.89 18.98
CA THR A 179 7.42 -25.17 18.40
C THR A 179 6.37 -25.84 17.51
N ALA A 180 5.08 -25.70 17.84
CA ALA A 180 3.96 -26.28 17.10
C ALA A 180 3.83 -25.75 15.66
N PHE A 181 4.15 -24.48 15.43
CA PHE A 181 3.93 -23.80 14.14
C PHE A 181 5.22 -23.28 13.48
N ARG A 182 6.38 -23.42 14.15
CA ARG A 182 7.69 -22.92 13.70
C ARG A 182 8.01 -23.25 12.23
N ARG A 183 7.81 -24.50 11.82
CA ARG A 183 8.12 -24.94 10.45
C ARG A 183 7.26 -24.25 9.40
N ASP A 184 5.97 -24.10 9.64
CA ASP A 184 5.05 -23.48 8.69
C ASP A 184 5.17 -21.96 8.68
N ALA A 185 5.41 -21.33 9.83
CA ALA A 185 5.73 -19.91 9.92
C ALA A 185 7.02 -19.58 9.14
N ILE A 186 8.11 -20.34 9.34
CA ILE A 186 9.37 -20.17 8.59
C ILE A 186 9.15 -20.39 7.09
N ARG A 187 8.38 -21.42 6.69
CA ARG A 187 8.05 -21.65 5.28
C ARG A 187 7.30 -20.46 4.67
N CYS A 188 6.37 -19.88 5.41
CA CYS A 188 5.64 -18.69 4.97
C CYS A 188 6.57 -17.47 4.83
N MET A 189 7.45 -17.23 5.81
CA MET A 189 8.48 -16.18 5.74
C MET A 189 9.43 -16.36 4.55
N MET A 190 9.85 -17.59 4.25
CA MET A 190 10.70 -17.89 3.09
C MET A 190 10.00 -17.60 1.76
N ARG A 191 8.70 -17.93 1.64
CA ARG A 191 7.89 -17.60 0.46
C ARG A 191 7.76 -16.08 0.29
N PHE A 192 7.43 -15.37 1.36
CA PHE A 192 7.40 -13.90 1.36
C PHE A 192 8.73 -13.33 0.89
N SER A 193 9.84 -13.79 1.48
CA SER A 193 11.17 -13.30 1.12
C SER A 193 11.47 -13.51 -0.37
N ARG A 194 11.19 -14.71 -0.92
CA ARG A 194 11.41 -15.02 -2.34
C ARG A 194 10.69 -14.04 -3.26
N TYR A 195 9.39 -13.83 -3.06
CA TYR A 195 8.61 -12.90 -3.87
C TYR A 195 8.88 -11.43 -3.51
N GLY A 196 9.37 -11.15 -2.31
CA GLY A 196 9.75 -9.81 -1.85
C GLY A 196 10.87 -9.20 -2.68
N HIS A 197 11.79 -10.00 -3.23
CA HIS A 197 12.82 -9.48 -4.16
C HIS A 197 12.22 -8.96 -5.44
N LEU A 198 11.28 -9.73 -6.00
CA LEU A 198 10.55 -9.32 -7.18
C LEU A 198 9.72 -8.06 -6.88
N ALA A 199 9.04 -8.00 -5.73
CA ALA A 199 8.28 -6.82 -5.31
C ALA A 199 9.16 -5.58 -5.14
N VAL A 200 10.31 -5.68 -4.47
CA VAL A 200 11.26 -4.56 -4.32
C VAL A 200 11.77 -4.11 -5.69
N ALA A 201 12.21 -5.04 -6.55
CA ALA A 201 12.70 -4.70 -7.88
C ALA A 201 11.63 -4.01 -8.73
N LEU A 202 10.40 -4.54 -8.73
CA LEU A 202 9.27 -3.93 -9.41
C LEU A 202 8.94 -2.55 -8.85
N ALA A 203 8.91 -2.38 -7.53
CA ALA A 203 8.65 -1.08 -6.90
C ALA A 203 9.70 -0.02 -7.29
N LEU A 204 10.98 -0.40 -7.36
CA LEU A 204 12.06 0.49 -7.79
C LEU A 204 11.93 0.86 -9.27
N LEU A 205 11.82 -0.14 -10.16
CA LEU A 205 11.73 0.09 -11.61
C LEU A 205 10.51 0.94 -11.97
N THR A 206 9.33 0.55 -11.48
CA THR A 206 8.09 1.29 -11.72
C THR A 206 8.10 2.66 -11.05
N GLY A 207 8.78 2.82 -9.91
CA GLY A 207 8.98 4.10 -9.23
C GLY A 207 9.81 5.07 -10.06
N ILE A 208 10.93 4.60 -10.62
CA ILE A 208 11.77 5.37 -11.54
C ILE A 208 10.96 5.77 -12.78
N MET A 209 10.25 4.82 -13.40
CA MET A 209 9.39 5.10 -14.55
C MET A 209 8.30 6.13 -14.22
N ASN A 210 7.67 6.06 -13.04
CA ASN A 210 6.69 7.06 -12.61
C ASN A 210 7.32 8.46 -12.51
N SER A 211 8.50 8.57 -11.90
CA SER A 211 9.21 9.85 -11.80
C SER A 211 9.55 10.43 -13.18
N LEU A 212 10.03 9.60 -14.11
CA LEU A 212 10.35 10.01 -15.48
C LEU A 212 9.11 10.41 -16.28
N LEU A 213 8.00 9.68 -16.14
CA LEU A 213 6.75 9.97 -16.86
C LEU A 213 6.08 11.25 -16.36
N ILE A 214 6.24 11.58 -15.08
CA ILE A 214 5.66 12.77 -14.44
C ILE A 214 6.52 14.02 -14.69
N ALA A 215 7.83 13.95 -14.45
CA ALA A 215 8.71 15.14 -14.42
C ALA A 215 9.87 15.07 -15.44
N GLY A 216 9.90 14.09 -16.34
CA GLY A 216 10.98 13.96 -17.32
C GLY A 216 12.34 13.63 -16.70
N SER A 217 13.42 14.03 -17.38
CA SER A 217 14.79 13.70 -16.97
C SER A 217 15.19 14.41 -15.65
N PRO A 218 15.74 13.71 -14.65
CA PRO A 218 16.21 14.30 -13.40
C PRO A 218 17.26 15.39 -13.57
N LEU A 219 18.02 15.36 -14.68
CA LEU A 219 19.05 16.35 -14.99
C LEU A 219 18.49 17.76 -15.24
N ASN A 220 17.20 17.85 -15.60
CA ASN A 220 16.54 19.10 -15.94
C ASN A 220 15.59 19.59 -14.84
N TRP A 221 15.56 18.91 -13.68
CA TRP A 221 14.62 19.26 -12.61
C TRP A 221 14.99 20.57 -11.93
N GLN A 222 14.01 21.45 -11.80
CA GLN A 222 14.12 22.63 -10.94
C GLN A 222 14.03 22.25 -9.46
N ALA A 223 14.69 23.02 -8.59
CA ALA A 223 14.72 22.79 -7.15
C ALA A 223 13.43 23.26 -6.45
N THR A 224 12.29 22.67 -6.82
CA THR A 224 10.98 22.92 -6.21
C THR A 224 10.76 22.08 -4.95
N LEU A 225 9.73 22.41 -4.16
CA LEU A 225 9.34 21.59 -3.00
C LEU A 225 8.99 20.15 -3.43
N TRP A 226 8.35 20.00 -4.60
CA TRP A 226 8.01 18.70 -5.18
C TRP A 226 9.26 17.84 -5.42
N SER A 227 10.28 18.38 -6.10
CA SER A 227 11.50 17.62 -6.42
C SER A 227 12.33 17.29 -5.16
N LYS A 228 12.39 18.22 -4.18
CA LYS A 228 13.03 17.97 -2.87
C LYS A 228 12.36 16.81 -2.13
N LEU A 229 11.02 16.80 -2.03
CA LEU A 229 10.29 15.72 -1.34
C LEU A 229 10.42 14.38 -2.08
N LEU A 230 10.47 14.40 -3.42
CA LEU A 230 10.74 13.20 -4.21
C LEU A 230 12.14 12.62 -3.94
N ILE A 231 13.17 13.46 -3.86
CA ILE A 231 14.53 13.03 -3.50
C ILE A 231 14.54 12.41 -2.09
N VAL A 232 13.89 13.05 -1.12
CA VAL A 232 13.77 12.49 0.24
C VAL A 232 13.09 11.12 0.21
N LYS A 233 12.01 10.96 -0.56
CA LYS A 233 11.36 9.66 -0.76
C LYS A 233 12.33 8.63 -1.30
N VAL A 234 13.11 8.96 -2.33
CA VAL A 234 14.10 8.04 -2.91
C VAL A 234 15.15 7.63 -1.88
N LEU A 235 15.68 8.57 -1.09
CA LEU A 235 16.66 8.26 -0.04
C LEU A 235 16.09 7.31 1.03
N LEU A 236 14.85 7.54 1.46
CA LEU A 236 14.18 6.64 2.42
C LEU A 236 13.98 5.24 1.83
N VAL A 237 13.56 5.14 0.56
CA VAL A 237 13.41 3.84 -0.12
C VAL A 237 14.75 3.13 -0.25
N MET A 238 15.83 3.83 -0.58
CA MET A 238 17.18 3.25 -0.64
C MET A 238 17.64 2.73 0.73
N LEU A 239 17.34 3.46 1.81
CA LEU A 239 17.59 2.99 3.18
C LEU A 239 16.77 1.74 3.51
N MET A 240 15.49 1.69 3.14
CA MET A 240 14.66 0.49 3.29
C MET A 240 15.24 -0.70 2.54
N VAL A 241 15.70 -0.51 1.30
CA VAL A 241 16.36 -1.57 0.51
C VAL A 241 17.61 -2.07 1.21
N LEU A 242 18.46 -1.17 1.72
CA LEU A 242 19.66 -1.57 2.47
C LEU A 242 19.30 -2.42 3.69
N ILE A 243 18.30 -2.00 4.47
CA ILE A 243 17.81 -2.75 5.62
C ILE A 243 17.30 -4.13 5.19
N ALA A 244 16.48 -4.22 4.13
CA ALA A 244 15.95 -5.47 3.61
C ALA A 244 17.07 -6.44 3.16
N LEU A 245 18.11 -5.91 2.50
CA LEU A 245 19.28 -6.68 2.08
C LEU A 245 20.08 -7.19 3.29
N VAL A 246 20.34 -6.35 4.30
CA VAL A 246 21.02 -6.75 5.55
C VAL A 246 20.22 -7.84 6.27
N ASN A 247 18.90 -7.63 6.41
CA ASN A 247 17.99 -8.59 7.02
C ASN A 247 18.08 -9.96 6.33
N ARG A 248 18.06 -10.00 5.00
CA ARG A 248 18.05 -11.26 4.26
C ARG A 248 19.42 -11.92 4.10
N TYR A 249 20.46 -11.16 3.76
CA TYR A 249 21.75 -11.74 3.36
C TYR A 249 22.73 -11.86 4.51
N LEU A 250 22.56 -11.07 5.58
CA LEU A 250 23.44 -11.13 6.75
C LEU A 250 22.77 -11.79 7.95
N LEU A 251 21.51 -11.44 8.26
CA LEU A 251 20.85 -11.93 9.48
C LEU A 251 20.17 -13.29 9.31
N VAL A 252 19.40 -13.51 8.23
CA VAL A 252 18.70 -14.78 8.01
C VAL A 252 19.63 -16.00 7.93
N PRO A 253 20.82 -15.97 7.26
CA PRO A 253 21.72 -17.11 7.23
C PRO A 253 22.28 -17.46 8.62
N ARG A 254 22.51 -16.46 9.48
CA ARG A 254 22.97 -16.67 10.86
C ARG A 254 21.96 -17.43 11.71
N PHE A 255 20.66 -17.31 11.44
CA PHE A 255 19.59 -18.11 12.08
C PHE A 255 19.55 -19.56 11.64
N ARG A 256 20.09 -19.88 10.46
CA ARG A 256 20.15 -21.28 10.00
C ARG A 256 21.27 -22.05 10.69
N LEU A 257 22.32 -21.32 11.12
CA LEU A 257 23.50 -21.88 11.76
C LEU A 257 23.35 -21.92 13.29
N ALA A 258 22.76 -20.91 13.91
CA ALA A 258 22.42 -20.93 15.32
C ALA A 258 21.01 -21.52 15.50
N THR A 259 20.83 -22.54 16.35
CA THR A 259 19.53 -23.13 16.74
C THR A 259 18.61 -22.17 17.53
N SER A 260 18.85 -20.86 17.41
CA SER A 260 18.28 -19.79 18.22
C SER A 260 17.02 -19.17 17.58
N ASP A 261 16.29 -18.44 18.41
CA ASP A 261 15.18 -17.57 18.03
C ASP A 261 15.58 -16.49 17.01
N ALA A 262 14.59 -15.86 16.38
CA ALA A 262 14.82 -14.67 15.57
C ALA A 262 15.53 -13.60 16.40
N SER A 263 16.70 -13.14 15.93
CA SER A 263 17.50 -12.14 16.64
C SER A 263 16.69 -10.86 16.88
N PRO A 264 16.79 -10.26 18.06
CA PRO A 264 16.16 -8.97 18.35
C PRO A 264 16.55 -7.89 17.32
N LEU A 265 17.74 -7.97 16.72
CA LEU A 265 18.17 -7.06 15.67
C LEU A 265 17.30 -7.18 14.40
N PHE A 266 16.94 -8.40 13.99
CA PHE A 266 16.09 -8.62 12.80
C PHE A 266 14.69 -8.04 12.99
N ILE A 267 14.13 -8.16 14.20
CA ILE A 267 12.83 -7.56 14.55
C ILE A 267 12.92 -6.04 14.53
N ARG A 268 13.92 -5.45 15.18
CA ARG A 268 14.12 -3.99 15.22
C ARG A 268 14.33 -3.39 13.83
N LEU A 269 15.11 -4.05 12.98
CA LEU A 269 15.32 -3.61 11.61
C LEU A 269 14.05 -3.71 10.76
N THR A 270 13.26 -4.78 10.93
CA THR A 270 11.95 -4.90 10.25
C THR A 270 10.96 -3.83 10.74
N GLN A 271 10.97 -3.50 12.04
CA GLN A 271 10.18 -2.38 12.58
C GLN A 271 10.63 -1.04 12.03
N LEU A 272 11.94 -0.80 11.91
CA LEU A 272 12.48 0.40 11.28
C LEU A 272 12.07 0.50 9.81
N GLU A 273 12.13 -0.61 9.06
CA GLU A 273 11.68 -0.66 7.67
C GLU A 273 10.20 -0.31 7.54
N LEU A 274 9.35 -0.79 8.47
CA LEU A 274 7.94 -0.42 8.54
C LEU A 274 7.74 1.08 8.87
N LEU A 275 8.48 1.64 9.81
CA LEU A 275 8.43 3.07 10.13
C LEU A 275 8.83 3.93 8.92
N LEU A 276 9.88 3.54 8.20
CA LEU A 276 10.33 4.21 6.98
C LEU A 276 9.26 4.12 5.88
N ALA A 277 8.61 2.96 5.72
CA ALA A 277 7.51 2.79 4.76
C ALA A 277 6.33 3.73 5.08
N MET A 278 5.96 3.87 6.36
CA MET A 278 4.93 4.82 6.78
C MET A 278 5.32 6.27 6.47
N GLY A 279 6.59 6.63 6.70
CA GLY A 279 7.14 7.93 6.32
C GLY A 279 7.07 8.20 4.81
N VAL A 280 7.40 7.20 3.99
CA VAL A 280 7.27 7.27 2.52
C VAL A 280 5.82 7.50 2.10
N ILE A 281 4.87 6.78 2.68
CA ILE A 281 3.43 6.95 2.39
C ILE A 281 2.97 8.37 2.79
N GLY A 282 3.39 8.86 3.97
CA GLY A 282 3.11 10.22 4.42
C GLY A 282 3.64 11.29 3.45
N LEU A 283 4.90 11.15 3.02
CA LEU A 283 5.51 12.05 2.03
C LEU A 283 4.74 12.06 0.71
N VAL A 284 4.41 10.87 0.18
CA VAL A 284 3.63 10.74 -1.07
C VAL A 284 2.26 11.40 -0.95
N SER A 285 1.60 11.31 0.21
CA SER A 285 0.32 11.98 0.44
C SER A 285 0.42 13.50 0.44
N VAL A 286 1.57 14.06 0.81
CA VAL A 286 1.84 15.51 0.75
C VAL A 286 2.22 15.96 -0.66
N PHE A 287 3.28 15.41 -1.24
CA PHE A 287 3.79 15.97 -2.50
C PHE A 287 2.89 15.65 -3.71
N ALA A 288 2.01 14.65 -3.62
CA ALA A 288 1.00 14.39 -4.65
C ALA A 288 -0.05 15.50 -4.78
N THR A 289 -0.16 16.43 -3.80
CA THR A 289 -1.03 17.62 -3.91
C THR A 289 -0.29 18.83 -4.47
N LEU A 290 1.02 18.72 -4.74
CA LEU A 290 1.82 19.80 -5.30
C LEU A 290 1.92 19.61 -6.82
N SER A 291 1.92 20.71 -7.58
CA SER A 291 2.15 20.68 -9.02
C SER A 291 3.56 20.13 -9.32
N PRO A 292 3.69 19.15 -10.23
CA PRO A 292 4.98 18.77 -10.77
C PRO A 292 5.62 19.97 -11.48
N ALA A 293 6.94 20.11 -11.33
CA ALA A 293 7.73 21.13 -12.03
C ALA A 293 8.01 20.69 -13.47
#